data_AF-A0A9R1SRW3-F1
#
_entry.id   AF-A0A9R1SRW3-F1
#
_cell.length_a   1.000
_cell.length_b   1.000
_cell.length_c   1.000
_cell.angle_alpha   90.00
_cell.angle_beta   90.00
_cell.angle_gamma   90.00
#
_symmetry.space_group_name_H-M   'P 1'
#
loop_
_entity.id
_entity.type
_entity.pdbx_description
1 polymer ?
#
loop_
_entity_poly.entity_id
_entity_poly.type
_entity_poly.pdbx_seq_one_letter_code
_entity_poly.pdbx_strand_id
1 'polypeptide(L)'
;MLSSTWNFIKRHKRKFIFAGVFVGGVYLLGKYAQRKIQEMQEREAAEYITQARRQFHFESNQRTCNMTVLSMLPTLREAIIHHLNSESLTTLLKTKPANKLEIWEDLKIISFTRSVVAVYSTCMLVVLLRVQLNIIGGYLYLDNSVTKNGTTPLAPPDVQQQYLSSIQHLLGEGLIELITVVKKAVQEVLGPVSLKQSLSLQELEQQLTQIRQLVEEGCASSKHKRLSWYMMPDEENTLASQACGLTENDVTTIKLLNETRDMLESPDFTTVLCTCLSRGFIRFLDNMSEFFRPPQGDSNPSSPPDRLTYVSLPLAKIIPIINGQIHSICSEIPSHFVQDLLLIDQVKEFAANVYETFSTPQELQK
;
A
#
# COMPACT_ATOMS: atom_id res chain seq x y z
N MET A 1 55.52 11.58 -71.73
CA MET A 1 55.43 10.91 -70.41
C MET A 1 54.08 10.19 -70.16
N LEU A 2 52.97 10.58 -70.82
CA LEU A 2 51.64 9.96 -70.65
C LEU A 2 51.45 8.57 -71.32
N SER A 3 52.26 8.21 -72.32
CA SER A 3 52.14 6.90 -73.01
C SER A 3 52.76 5.73 -72.22
N SER A 4 53.79 5.99 -71.41
CA SER A 4 54.46 4.97 -70.59
C SER A 4 53.61 4.57 -69.38
N THR A 5 52.96 5.54 -68.73
CA THR A 5 52.03 5.31 -67.62
C THR A 5 50.78 4.53 -68.06
N TRP A 6 50.28 4.77 -69.28
CA TRP A 6 49.14 4.05 -69.85
C TRP A 6 49.43 2.56 -70.10
N ASN A 7 50.61 2.24 -70.65
CA ASN A 7 51.02 0.86 -70.91
C ASN A 7 51.28 0.07 -69.62
N PHE A 8 51.78 0.73 -68.57
CA PHE A 8 51.97 0.13 -67.25
C PHE A 8 50.63 -0.23 -66.57
N ILE A 9 49.66 0.69 -66.61
CA ILE A 9 48.30 0.47 -66.10
C ILE A 9 47.62 -0.69 -66.83
N LYS A 10 47.75 -0.75 -68.16
CA LYS A 10 47.17 -1.84 -68.98
C LYS A 10 47.75 -3.21 -68.62
N ARG A 11 49.04 -3.29 -68.26
CA ARG A 11 49.73 -4.53 -67.87
C ARG A 11 49.35 -5.03 -66.47
N HIS A 12 48.94 -4.13 -65.57
CA HIS A 12 48.57 -4.46 -64.18
C HIS A 12 47.07 -4.30 -63.86
N LYS A 13 46.21 -4.18 -64.87
CA LYS A 13 44.76 -3.90 -64.74
C LYS A 13 44.04 -4.81 -63.72
N ARG A 14 44.35 -6.11 -63.68
CA ARG A 14 43.77 -7.03 -62.68
C ARG A 14 44.18 -6.69 -61.24
N LYS A 15 45.44 -6.32 -61.01
CA LYS A 15 45.94 -5.94 -59.67
C LYS A 15 45.28 -4.66 -59.15
N PHE A 16 45.06 -3.68 -60.02
CA PHE A 16 44.32 -2.46 -59.65
C PHE A 16 42.85 -2.72 -59.33
N ILE A 17 42.19 -3.64 -60.05
CA ILE A 17 40.81 -4.05 -59.75
C ILE A 17 40.74 -4.73 -58.38
N PHE A 18 41.61 -5.71 -58.10
CA PHE A 18 41.65 -6.38 -56.80
C PHE A 18 41.97 -5.40 -55.65
N ALA A 19 42.93 -4.50 -55.84
CA ALA A 19 43.23 -3.47 -54.84
C ALA A 19 42.05 -2.52 -54.61
N GLY A 20 41.38 -2.06 -55.67
CA GLY A 20 40.20 -1.20 -55.56
C GLY A 20 39.01 -1.87 -54.87
N VAL A 21 38.73 -3.14 -55.19
CA VAL A 21 37.70 -3.94 -54.52
C VAL A 21 38.04 -4.18 -53.05
N PHE A 22 39.31 -4.49 -52.74
CA PHE A 22 39.75 -4.70 -51.37
C PHE A 22 39.63 -3.41 -50.53
N VAL A 23 40.15 -2.29 -51.02
CA VAL A 23 40.06 -1.00 -50.34
C VAL A 23 38.61 -0.55 -50.20
N GLY A 24 37.81 -0.69 -51.26
CA GLY A 24 36.38 -0.38 -51.24
C GLY A 24 35.60 -1.27 -50.26
N GLY A 25 35.91 -2.57 -50.20
CA GLY A 25 35.31 -3.53 -49.27
C GLY A 25 35.63 -3.21 -47.81
N VAL A 26 36.91 -2.94 -47.50
CA VAL A 26 37.35 -2.53 -46.15
C VAL A 26 36.67 -1.21 -45.75
N TYR A 27 36.59 -0.24 -46.66
CA TYR A 27 35.93 1.03 -46.40
C TYR A 27 34.42 0.88 -46.12
N LEU A 28 33.71 0.07 -46.93
CA LEU A 28 32.28 -0.19 -46.73
C LEU A 28 32.00 -0.93 -45.42
N LEU A 29 32.80 -1.95 -45.09
CA LEU A 29 32.68 -2.68 -43.83
C LEU A 29 32.98 -1.80 -42.62
N GLY A 30 34.03 -0.97 -42.69
CA GLY A 30 34.36 -0.01 -41.63
C GLY A 30 33.25 1.01 -41.41
N LYS A 31 32.68 1.57 -42.49
CA LYS A 31 31.56 2.51 -42.41
C LYS A 31 30.28 1.86 -41.87
N TYR A 32 30.01 0.59 -42.25
CA TYR A 32 28.90 -0.18 -41.70
C TYR A 32 29.09 -0.47 -40.21
N ALA A 33 30.28 -0.90 -39.79
CA ALA A 33 30.60 -1.15 -38.39
C ALA A 33 30.48 0.12 -37.54
N GLN A 34 31.01 1.25 -38.01
CA GLN A 34 30.89 2.53 -37.31
C GLN A 34 29.42 2.95 -37.15
N ARG A 35 28.63 2.84 -38.22
CA ARG A 35 27.18 3.13 -38.17
C ARG A 35 26.47 2.18 -37.22
N LYS A 36 26.80 0.89 -37.22
CA LYS A 36 26.16 -0.10 -36.36
C LYS A 36 26.50 0.12 -34.88
N ILE A 37 27.74 0.48 -34.56
CA ILE A 37 28.16 0.84 -33.20
C ILE A 37 27.42 2.08 -32.74
N GLN A 38 27.33 3.11 -33.59
CA GLN A 38 26.59 4.32 -33.25
C GLN A 38 25.10 4.05 -33.03
N GLU A 39 24.45 3.28 -33.90
CA GLU A 39 23.05 2.87 -33.74
C GLU A 39 22.84 2.06 -32.44
N MET A 40 23.78 1.18 -32.07
CA MET A 40 23.72 0.45 -30.79
C MET A 40 23.86 1.38 -29.58
N GLN A 41 24.83 2.30 -29.60
CA GLN A 41 25.03 3.28 -28.52
C GLN A 41 23.82 4.22 -28.38
N GLU A 42 23.26 4.68 -29.49
CA GLU A 42 22.06 5.53 -29.50
C GLU A 42 20.86 4.77 -28.93
N ARG A 43 20.71 3.48 -29.26
CA ARG A 43 19.65 2.63 -28.71
C ARG A 43 19.81 2.40 -27.21
N GLU A 44 21.00 2.01 -26.75
CA GLU A 44 21.27 1.81 -25.32
C GLU A 44 21.05 3.10 -24.52
N ALA A 45 21.51 4.25 -25.05
CA ALA A 45 21.28 5.55 -24.42
C ALA A 45 19.79 5.91 -24.36
N ALA A 46 19.02 5.62 -25.41
CA ALA A 46 17.57 5.87 -25.43
C ALA A 46 16.80 4.98 -24.44
N GLU A 47 17.17 3.69 -24.36
CA GLU A 47 16.61 2.73 -23.40
C GLU A 47 16.91 3.18 -21.96
N TYR A 48 18.18 3.56 -21.68
CA TYR A 48 18.60 4.09 -20.39
C TYR A 48 17.83 5.35 -19.98
N ILE A 49 17.68 6.33 -20.88
CA ILE A 49 16.93 7.57 -20.61
C ILE A 49 15.45 7.27 -20.31
N THR A 50 14.86 6.33 -21.05
CA THR A 50 13.45 5.94 -20.88
C THR A 50 13.24 5.27 -19.52
N GLN A 51 14.14 4.35 -19.13
CA GLN A 51 14.12 3.70 -17.83
C GLN A 51 14.33 4.70 -16.69
N ALA A 52 15.32 5.60 -16.81
CA ALA A 52 15.60 6.64 -15.82
C ALA A 52 14.39 7.58 -15.63
N ARG A 53 13.71 7.97 -16.72
CA ARG A 53 12.50 8.80 -16.64
C ARG A 53 11.37 8.07 -15.91
N ARG A 54 11.17 6.79 -16.20
CA ARG A 54 10.16 5.95 -15.54
C ARG A 54 10.42 5.85 -14.05
N GLN A 55 11.66 5.55 -13.68
CA GLN A 55 12.09 5.46 -12.28
C GLN A 55 11.88 6.79 -11.54
N PHE A 56 12.27 7.92 -12.15
CA PHE A 56 12.05 9.23 -11.56
C PHE A 56 10.56 9.53 -11.34
N HIS A 57 9.71 9.20 -12.32
CA HIS A 57 8.26 9.37 -12.19
C HIS A 57 7.69 8.47 -11.08
N PHE A 58 8.10 7.21 -11.02
CA PHE A 58 7.73 6.28 -9.97
C PHE A 58 8.12 6.77 -8.57
N GLU A 59 9.35 7.25 -8.39
CA GLU A 59 9.81 7.79 -7.10
C GLU A 59 9.06 9.05 -6.69
N SER A 60 8.73 9.92 -7.65
CA SER A 60 7.85 11.06 -7.40
C SER A 60 6.46 10.59 -6.98
N ASN A 61 5.92 9.57 -7.65
CA ASN A 61 4.63 8.99 -7.34
C ASN A 61 4.59 8.37 -5.92
N GLN A 62 5.68 7.70 -5.49
CA GLN A 62 5.76 7.17 -4.13
C GLN A 62 5.78 8.26 -3.07
N ARG A 63 6.44 9.39 -3.33
CA ARG A 63 6.41 10.56 -2.44
C ARG A 63 5.01 11.14 -2.34
N THR A 64 4.31 11.27 -3.47
CA THR A 64 2.89 11.67 -3.48
C THR A 64 2.05 10.71 -2.65
N CYS A 65 2.19 9.40 -2.84
CA CYS A 65 1.47 8.39 -2.06
C CYS A 65 1.73 8.49 -0.55
N ASN A 66 2.98 8.69 -0.14
CA ASN A 66 3.30 8.87 1.28
C ASN A 66 2.60 10.11 1.86
N MET A 67 2.61 11.23 1.13
CA MET A 67 1.92 12.45 1.54
C MET A 67 0.40 12.27 1.59
N THR A 68 -0.18 11.59 0.60
CA THR A 68 -1.61 11.31 0.55
C THR A 68 -2.04 10.44 1.74
N VAL A 69 -1.31 9.37 2.05
CA VAL A 69 -1.57 8.53 3.24
C VAL A 69 -1.59 9.41 4.49
N LEU A 70 -0.53 10.17 4.74
CA LEU A 70 -0.42 11.01 5.94
C LEU A 70 -1.57 12.04 6.02
N SER A 71 -1.98 12.61 4.89
CA SER A 71 -3.08 13.58 4.85
C SER A 71 -4.47 12.98 5.10
N MET A 72 -4.66 11.68 4.84
CA MET A 72 -5.95 10.99 5.04
C MET A 72 -6.08 10.33 6.42
N LEU A 73 -4.97 10.11 7.15
CA LEU A 73 -4.99 9.58 8.51
C LEU A 73 -5.90 10.36 9.50
N PRO A 74 -5.93 11.71 9.51
CA PRO A 74 -6.83 12.44 10.42
C PRO A 74 -8.29 12.12 10.13
N THR A 75 -8.69 12.12 8.86
CA THR A 75 -10.05 11.78 8.44
C THR A 75 -10.42 10.35 8.85
N LEU A 76 -9.51 9.39 8.65
CA LEU A 76 -9.72 8.02 9.11
C LEU A 76 -9.85 7.94 10.63
N ARG A 77 -8.97 8.61 11.37
CA ARG A 77 -8.99 8.66 12.85
C ARG A 77 -10.30 9.24 13.35
N GLU A 78 -10.75 10.36 12.78
CA GLU A 78 -11.99 11.03 13.15
C GLU A 78 -13.21 10.15 12.88
N ALA A 79 -13.27 9.49 11.72
CA ALA A 79 -14.34 8.55 11.40
C ALA A 79 -14.39 7.39 12.41
N ILE A 80 -13.24 6.79 12.75
CA ILE A 80 -13.16 5.73 13.75
C ILE A 80 -13.62 6.23 15.13
N ILE A 81 -13.13 7.38 15.59
CA ILE A 81 -13.52 7.95 16.90
C ILE A 81 -15.01 8.28 16.94
N HIS A 82 -15.56 8.80 15.84
CA HIS A 82 -16.97 9.12 15.73
C HIS A 82 -17.86 7.87 15.89
N HIS A 83 -17.54 6.78 15.18
CA HIS A 83 -18.31 5.53 15.26
C HIS A 83 -18.02 4.70 16.52
N LEU A 84 -16.86 4.88 17.16
CA LEU A 84 -16.41 4.15 18.36
C LEU A 84 -16.03 5.11 19.49
N ASN A 85 -17.00 5.92 19.91
CA ASN A 85 -16.84 6.99 20.90
C ASN A 85 -16.70 6.47 22.34
N SER A 86 -15.48 6.06 22.70
CA SER A 86 -15.11 5.62 24.05
C SER A 86 -15.10 6.75 25.07
N GLU A 87 -14.89 7.98 24.61
CA GLU A 87 -14.74 9.18 25.43
C GLU A 87 -16.07 9.51 26.13
N SER A 88 -17.20 9.32 25.43
CA SER A 88 -18.54 9.46 25.98
C SER A 88 -18.85 8.48 27.13
N LEU A 89 -18.36 7.23 27.01
CA LEU A 89 -18.49 6.24 28.08
C LEU A 89 -17.58 6.57 29.26
N THR A 90 -16.37 7.05 28.97
CA THR A 90 -15.41 7.46 30.00
C THR A 90 -15.92 8.68 30.78
N THR A 91 -16.57 9.65 30.14
CA THR A 91 -17.20 10.79 30.83
C THR A 91 -18.39 10.33 31.66
N LEU A 92 -19.22 9.43 31.14
CA LEU A 92 -20.31 8.84 31.90
C LEU A 92 -19.80 8.10 33.14
N LEU A 93 -18.71 7.35 33.06
CA LEU A 93 -18.11 6.68 34.22
C LEU A 93 -17.65 7.66 35.31
N LYS A 94 -17.25 8.88 34.95
CA LYS A 94 -16.85 9.92 35.92
C LYS A 94 -18.03 10.43 36.77
N THR A 95 -19.27 10.32 36.27
CA THR A 95 -20.47 10.74 37.02
C THR A 95 -20.93 9.70 38.06
N LYS A 96 -20.23 8.56 38.17
CA LYS A 96 -20.56 7.43 39.06
C LYS A 96 -22.01 6.91 38.87
N PRO A 97 -22.38 6.50 37.65
CA PRO A 97 -23.70 5.97 37.35
C PRO A 97 -23.96 4.64 38.06
N ALA A 98 -25.23 4.31 38.28
CA ALA A 98 -25.63 3.06 38.94
C ALA A 98 -25.22 1.82 38.13
N ASN A 99 -25.31 1.88 36.80
CA ASN A 99 -24.95 0.79 35.87
C ASN A 99 -23.46 0.81 35.47
N LYS A 100 -22.57 1.16 36.41
CA LYS A 100 -21.12 1.27 36.16
C LYS A 100 -20.52 0.03 35.48
N LEU A 101 -20.94 -1.17 35.88
CA LEU A 101 -20.37 -2.42 35.35
C LEU A 101 -20.68 -2.58 33.85
N GLU A 102 -21.94 -2.35 33.45
CA GLU A 102 -22.37 -2.41 32.04
C GLU A 102 -21.54 -1.45 31.17
N ILE A 103 -21.34 -0.21 31.64
CA ILE A 103 -20.56 0.79 30.90
C ILE A 103 -19.09 0.36 30.74
N TRP A 104 -18.52 -0.32 31.74
CA TRP A 104 -17.16 -0.88 31.62
C TRP A 104 -17.08 -2.05 30.63
N GLU A 105 -18.13 -2.88 30.57
CA GLU A 105 -18.21 -3.94 29.57
C GLU A 105 -18.37 -3.37 28.15
N ASP A 106 -19.18 -2.32 27.97
CA ASP A 106 -19.27 -1.61 26.68
C ASP A 106 -17.93 -0.97 26.30
N LEU A 107 -17.25 -0.33 27.27
CA LEU A 107 -15.95 0.29 27.05
C LEU A 107 -14.89 -0.75 26.67
N LYS A 108 -14.93 -1.95 27.28
CA LYS A 108 -14.08 -3.09 26.88
C LYS A 108 -14.23 -3.38 25.38
N ILE A 109 -15.45 -3.55 24.91
CA ILE A 109 -15.71 -3.90 23.51
C ILE A 109 -15.31 -2.75 22.57
N ILE A 110 -15.68 -1.52 22.89
CA ILE A 110 -15.37 -0.35 22.05
C ILE A 110 -13.86 -0.09 21.97
N SER A 111 -13.13 -0.14 23.08
CA SER A 111 -11.69 0.15 23.08
C SER A 111 -10.88 -0.85 22.25
N PHE A 112 -11.19 -2.15 22.36
CA PHE A 112 -10.55 -3.18 21.56
C PHE A 112 -10.96 -3.08 20.09
N THR A 113 -12.26 -2.95 19.80
CA THR A 113 -12.76 -2.76 18.43
C THR A 113 -12.06 -1.58 17.76
N ARG A 114 -11.95 -0.45 18.47
CA ARG A 114 -11.35 0.79 17.97
C ARG A 114 -9.89 0.60 17.54
N SER A 115 -9.11 -0.09 18.35
CA SER A 115 -7.68 -0.30 18.08
C SER A 115 -7.46 -1.31 16.97
N VAL A 116 -8.24 -2.40 16.96
CA VAL A 116 -8.18 -3.43 15.91
C VAL A 116 -8.59 -2.83 14.56
N VAL A 117 -9.69 -2.09 14.50
CA VAL A 117 -10.13 -1.38 13.28
C VAL A 117 -9.09 -0.36 12.83
N ALA A 118 -8.47 0.38 13.74
CA ALA A 118 -7.39 1.31 13.38
C ALA A 118 -6.23 0.58 12.67
N VAL A 119 -5.76 -0.56 13.19
CA VAL A 119 -4.71 -1.36 12.52
C VAL A 119 -5.15 -1.80 11.12
N TYR A 120 -6.33 -2.41 10.99
CA TYR A 120 -6.84 -2.90 9.69
C TYR A 120 -6.98 -1.77 8.67
N SER A 121 -7.73 -0.72 9.03
CA SER A 121 -8.03 0.39 8.14
C SER A 121 -6.79 1.19 7.75
N THR A 122 -5.81 1.37 8.65
CA THR A 122 -4.53 2.01 8.28
C THR A 122 -3.74 1.15 7.29
N CYS A 123 -3.67 -0.17 7.49
CA CYS A 123 -3.00 -1.06 6.54
C CYS A 123 -3.71 -1.05 5.17
N MET A 124 -5.03 -1.13 5.16
CA MET A 124 -5.85 -1.05 3.95
C MET A 124 -5.64 0.28 3.23
N LEU A 125 -5.64 1.41 3.94
CA LEU A 125 -5.42 2.74 3.37
C LEU A 125 -4.05 2.83 2.67
N VAL A 126 -2.99 2.34 3.32
CA VAL A 126 -1.63 2.34 2.74
C VAL A 126 -1.59 1.52 1.45
N VAL A 127 -2.06 0.28 1.46
CA VAL A 127 -1.95 -0.60 0.28
C VAL A 127 -2.91 -0.17 -0.82
N LEU A 128 -4.13 0.32 -0.49
CA LEU A 128 -5.08 0.84 -1.49
C LEU A 128 -4.51 2.06 -2.21
N LEU A 129 -3.95 3.03 -1.48
CA LEU A 129 -3.36 4.21 -2.09
C LEU A 129 -2.14 3.84 -2.94
N ARG A 130 -1.36 2.81 -2.56
CA ARG A 130 -0.29 2.26 -3.42
C ARG A 130 -0.86 1.69 -4.71
N VAL A 131 -1.97 0.95 -4.68
CA VAL A 131 -2.61 0.47 -5.92
C VAL A 131 -3.10 1.66 -6.74
N GLN A 132 -3.96 2.51 -6.17
CA GLN A 132 -4.62 3.59 -6.88
C GLN A 132 -3.63 4.58 -7.51
N LEU A 133 -2.65 5.04 -6.74
CA LEU A 133 -1.70 6.03 -7.24
C LEU A 133 -0.72 5.44 -8.25
N ASN A 134 -0.39 4.15 -8.18
CA ASN A 134 0.48 3.53 -9.19
C ASN A 134 -0.26 3.16 -10.47
N ILE A 135 -1.54 2.80 -10.41
CA ILE A 135 -2.40 2.67 -11.60
C ILE A 135 -2.49 4.03 -12.30
N ILE A 136 -3.03 5.06 -11.64
CA ILE A 136 -3.21 6.37 -12.28
C ILE A 136 -1.86 7.00 -12.68
N GLY A 137 -0.80 6.80 -11.89
CA GLY A 137 0.53 7.25 -12.22
C GLY A 137 1.10 6.59 -13.48
N GLY A 138 0.74 5.33 -13.74
CA GLY A 138 1.09 4.62 -14.97
C GLY A 138 0.39 5.24 -16.19
N TYR A 139 -0.91 5.49 -16.09
CA TYR A 139 -1.69 6.19 -17.12
C TYR A 139 -1.12 7.59 -17.42
N LEU A 140 -0.77 8.36 -16.38
CA LEU A 140 -0.15 9.68 -16.54
C LEU A 140 1.24 9.62 -17.19
N TYR A 141 2.02 8.57 -16.92
CA TYR A 141 3.28 8.35 -17.60
C TYR A 141 3.08 8.06 -19.09
N LEU A 142 2.09 7.22 -19.42
CA LEU A 142 1.71 6.93 -20.80
C LEU A 142 1.23 8.19 -21.51
N ASP A 143 0.37 9.00 -20.90
CA ASP A 143 -0.06 10.29 -21.46
C ASP A 143 1.12 11.19 -21.78
N ASN A 144 2.07 11.36 -20.85
CA ASN A 144 3.26 12.18 -21.09
C ASN A 144 4.17 11.63 -22.20
N SER A 145 4.12 10.32 -22.47
CA SER A 145 4.90 9.68 -23.52
C SER A 145 4.21 9.69 -24.90
N VAL A 146 2.89 9.48 -24.94
CA VAL A 146 2.07 9.30 -26.14
C VAL A 146 1.50 10.62 -26.67
N THR A 147 1.25 11.62 -25.81
CA THR A 147 0.67 12.93 -26.23
C THR A 147 1.55 13.71 -27.22
N LYS A 148 2.81 13.28 -27.43
CA LYS A 148 3.63 13.74 -28.56
C LYS A 148 3.01 13.47 -29.95
N ASN A 149 2.03 12.57 -30.03
CA ASN A 149 1.37 12.15 -31.27
C ASN A 149 -0.03 12.77 -31.49
N GLY A 150 -0.45 13.74 -30.66
CA GLY A 150 -1.73 14.46 -30.85
C GLY A 150 -2.99 13.69 -30.44
N THR A 151 -2.85 12.57 -29.73
CA THR A 151 -3.96 11.83 -29.13
C THR A 151 -4.50 12.54 -27.88
N THR A 152 -5.79 12.37 -27.61
CA THR A 152 -6.41 12.82 -26.35
C THR A 152 -5.78 12.09 -25.16
N PRO A 153 -5.56 12.78 -24.02
CA PRO A 153 -5.02 12.15 -22.81
C PRO A 153 -5.98 11.06 -22.32
N LEU A 154 -5.43 9.92 -21.91
CA LEU A 154 -6.16 8.80 -21.34
C LEU A 154 -6.76 9.19 -19.98
N ALA A 155 -6.01 9.88 -19.13
CA ALA A 155 -6.43 10.23 -17.76
C ALA A 155 -6.40 11.75 -17.54
N PRO A 156 -7.36 12.51 -18.09
CA PRO A 156 -7.49 13.95 -17.81
C PRO A 156 -7.82 14.23 -16.33
N PRO A 157 -7.65 15.47 -15.84
CA PRO A 157 -7.77 15.79 -14.41
C PRO A 157 -9.11 15.42 -13.75
N ASP A 158 -10.20 15.51 -14.49
CA ASP A 158 -11.55 15.11 -14.08
C ASP A 158 -11.63 13.60 -13.83
N VAL A 159 -11.08 12.78 -14.74
CA VAL A 159 -10.99 11.32 -14.57
C VAL A 159 -10.10 10.98 -13.36
N GLN A 160 -8.96 11.66 -13.20
CA GLN A 160 -8.08 11.45 -12.05
C GLN A 160 -8.81 11.70 -10.72
N GLN A 161 -9.51 12.85 -10.62
CA GLN A 161 -10.25 13.22 -9.41
C GLN A 161 -11.41 12.26 -9.14
N GLN A 162 -12.18 11.88 -10.17
CA GLN A 162 -13.29 10.95 -10.04
C GLN A 162 -12.80 9.58 -9.59
N TYR A 163 -11.75 9.04 -10.23
CA TYR A 163 -11.14 7.75 -9.85
C TYR A 163 -10.64 7.75 -8.41
N LEU A 164 -9.85 8.76 -8.01
CA LEU A 164 -9.28 8.84 -6.66
C LEU A 164 -10.36 9.08 -5.58
N SER A 165 -11.54 9.57 -5.95
CA SER A 165 -12.66 9.70 -5.01
C SER A 165 -13.21 8.35 -4.53
N SER A 166 -12.92 7.24 -5.21
CA SER A 166 -13.32 5.89 -4.77
C SER A 166 -12.76 5.48 -3.41
N ILE A 167 -11.70 6.15 -2.92
CA ILE A 167 -11.18 5.99 -1.55
C ILE A 167 -12.24 6.25 -0.47
N GLN A 168 -13.29 7.01 -0.80
CA GLN A 168 -14.39 7.32 0.11
C GLN A 168 -15.13 6.07 0.60
N HIS A 169 -15.12 4.96 -0.15
CA HIS A 169 -15.72 3.71 0.35
C HIS A 169 -14.98 3.18 1.57
N LEU A 170 -13.65 3.13 1.53
CA LEU A 170 -12.83 2.72 2.67
C LEU A 170 -13.02 3.66 3.87
N LEU A 171 -13.22 4.95 3.63
CA LEU A 171 -13.44 5.95 4.70
C LEU A 171 -14.91 6.10 5.12
N GLY A 172 -15.83 5.35 4.49
CA GLY A 172 -17.28 5.43 4.67
C GLY A 172 -17.88 4.06 4.94
N GLU A 173 -18.73 3.57 4.02
CA GLU A 173 -19.46 2.30 4.18
C GLU A 173 -18.55 1.10 4.46
N GLY A 174 -17.40 1.01 3.79
CA GLY A 174 -16.39 -0.03 4.03
C GLY A 174 -15.88 -0.03 5.46
N LEU A 175 -15.62 1.15 6.05
CA LEU A 175 -15.20 1.28 7.45
C LEU A 175 -16.31 0.88 8.42
N ILE A 176 -17.56 1.30 8.16
CA ILE A 176 -18.71 1.00 9.02
C ILE A 176 -18.95 -0.51 9.09
N GLU A 177 -18.89 -1.20 7.95
CA GLU A 177 -19.02 -2.65 7.92
C GLU A 177 -17.83 -3.34 8.59
N LEU A 178 -16.60 -2.85 8.38
CA LEU A 178 -15.41 -3.37 9.06
C LEU A 178 -15.54 -3.24 10.58
N ILE A 179 -16.01 -2.09 11.08
CA ILE A 179 -16.31 -1.87 12.50
C ILE A 179 -17.31 -2.89 13.00
N THR A 180 -18.38 -3.17 12.24
CA THR A 180 -19.42 -4.12 12.62
C THR A 180 -18.87 -5.54 12.76
N VAL A 181 -18.08 -6.00 11.78
CA VAL A 181 -17.47 -7.33 11.80
C VAL A 181 -16.44 -7.46 12.92
N VAL A 182 -15.56 -6.47 13.09
CA VAL A 182 -14.55 -6.48 14.16
C VAL A 182 -15.24 -6.42 15.53
N LYS A 183 -16.27 -5.60 15.71
CA LYS A 183 -17.02 -5.50 16.98
C LYS A 183 -17.64 -6.84 17.36
N LYS A 184 -18.19 -7.56 16.39
CA LYS A 184 -18.73 -8.91 16.59
C LYS A 184 -17.63 -9.88 17.03
N ALA A 185 -16.48 -9.92 16.34
CA ALA A 185 -15.35 -10.77 16.71
C ALA A 185 -14.81 -10.46 18.11
N VAL A 186 -14.67 -9.17 18.45
CA VAL A 186 -14.26 -8.71 19.78
C VAL A 186 -15.27 -9.13 20.85
N GLN A 187 -16.58 -9.04 20.56
CA GLN A 187 -17.63 -9.49 21.47
C GLN A 187 -17.58 -10.99 21.70
N GLU A 188 -17.34 -11.79 20.67
CA GLU A 188 -17.23 -13.25 20.77
C GLU A 188 -16.01 -13.67 21.61
N VAL A 189 -14.86 -13.02 21.41
CA VAL A 189 -13.60 -13.37 22.08
C VAL A 189 -13.51 -12.79 23.50
N LEU A 190 -13.78 -11.50 23.66
CA LEU A 190 -13.58 -10.79 24.95
C LEU A 190 -14.85 -10.61 25.76
N GLY A 191 -16.04 -10.81 25.18
CA GLY A 191 -17.32 -10.83 25.90
C GLY A 191 -17.29 -11.67 27.18
N PRO A 192 -16.89 -12.96 27.13
CA PRO A 192 -16.85 -13.82 28.31
C PRO A 192 -15.70 -13.52 29.29
N VAL A 193 -14.71 -12.73 28.89
CA VAL A 193 -13.53 -12.42 29.71
C VAL A 193 -13.88 -11.37 30.75
N SER A 194 -13.68 -11.70 32.04
CA SER A 194 -13.99 -10.79 33.14
C SER A 194 -13.06 -9.58 33.18
N LEU A 195 -13.58 -8.39 33.49
CA LEU A 195 -12.80 -7.18 33.73
C LEU A 195 -11.71 -7.33 34.81
N LYS A 196 -11.88 -8.28 35.75
CA LYS A 196 -10.91 -8.57 36.82
C LYS A 196 -9.84 -9.59 36.41
N GLN A 197 -10.06 -10.34 35.33
CA GLN A 197 -9.11 -11.33 34.86
C GLN A 197 -7.81 -10.63 34.49
N SER A 198 -6.70 -11.16 35.00
CA SER A 198 -5.37 -10.65 34.66
C SER A 198 -4.87 -11.37 33.43
N LEU A 199 -4.39 -10.61 32.45
CA LEU A 199 -3.82 -11.12 31.21
C LEU A 199 -2.36 -10.67 31.14
N SER A 200 -1.48 -11.57 30.73
CA SER A 200 -0.12 -11.28 30.28
C SER A 200 -0.14 -10.72 28.85
N LEU A 201 1.00 -10.19 28.39
CA LEU A 201 1.15 -9.72 27.02
C LEU A 201 0.94 -10.86 25.99
N GLN A 202 1.41 -12.07 26.32
CA GLN A 202 1.25 -13.25 25.47
C GLN A 202 -0.22 -13.68 25.38
N GLU A 203 -0.96 -13.66 26.50
CA GLU A 203 -2.40 -13.95 26.47
C GLU A 203 -3.15 -12.89 25.67
N LEU A 204 -2.77 -11.61 25.78
CA LEU A 204 -3.34 -10.53 24.96
C LEU A 204 -3.09 -10.76 23.46
N GLU A 205 -1.87 -11.16 23.08
CA GLU A 205 -1.52 -11.54 21.71
C GLU A 205 -2.40 -12.68 21.20
N GLN A 206 -2.65 -13.70 22.03
CA GLN A 206 -3.54 -14.81 21.68
C GLN A 206 -4.99 -14.34 21.46
N GLN A 207 -5.52 -13.46 22.31
CA GLN A 207 -6.86 -12.88 22.12
C GLN A 207 -6.95 -12.11 20.79
N LEU A 208 -5.93 -11.30 20.46
CA LEU A 208 -5.87 -10.56 19.20
C LEU A 208 -5.80 -11.50 18.00
N THR A 209 -5.03 -12.58 18.10
CA THR A 209 -4.93 -13.60 17.04
C THR A 209 -6.27 -14.27 16.79
N GLN A 210 -7.03 -14.61 17.84
CA GLN A 210 -8.37 -15.16 17.71
C GLN A 210 -9.35 -14.16 17.08
N ILE A 211 -9.29 -12.88 17.49
CA ILE A 211 -10.09 -11.81 16.85
C ILE A 211 -9.76 -11.72 15.36
N ARG A 212 -8.47 -11.77 14.99
CA ARG A 212 -8.06 -11.75 13.58
C ARG A 212 -8.60 -12.94 12.80
N GLN A 213 -8.50 -14.15 13.34
CA GLN A 213 -9.05 -15.36 12.69
C GLN A 213 -10.55 -15.20 12.39
N LEU A 214 -11.34 -14.72 13.35
CA LEU A 214 -12.78 -14.48 13.14
C LEU A 214 -13.07 -13.40 12.09
N VAL A 215 -12.23 -12.36 12.00
CA VAL A 215 -12.37 -11.29 11.02
C VAL A 215 -11.94 -11.72 9.61
N GLU A 216 -10.83 -12.45 9.49
CA GLU A 216 -10.18 -12.82 8.22
C GLU A 216 -10.72 -14.12 7.62
N GLU A 217 -11.23 -15.06 8.42
CA GLU A 217 -11.76 -16.35 7.95
C GLU A 217 -13.29 -16.42 8.07
N GLY A 218 -13.89 -15.54 8.87
CA GLY A 218 -15.33 -15.47 9.11
C GLY A 218 -15.86 -16.54 10.07
N CYS A 219 -17.14 -16.39 10.42
CA CYS A 219 -17.89 -17.42 11.14
C CYS A 219 -18.60 -18.32 10.13
N ALA A 220 -18.60 -19.64 10.34
CA ALA A 220 -19.13 -20.66 9.42
C ALA A 220 -20.61 -20.45 8.98
N SER A 221 -21.34 -19.53 9.60
CA SER A 221 -22.77 -19.25 9.36
C SER A 221 -23.07 -17.97 8.56
N SER A 222 -22.08 -17.13 8.22
CA SER A 222 -22.31 -15.86 7.50
C SER A 222 -21.56 -15.78 6.18
N LYS A 223 -22.12 -15.10 5.16
CA LYS A 223 -21.40 -14.72 3.94
C LYS A 223 -20.17 -13.91 4.32
N HIS A 224 -19.00 -14.55 4.33
CA HIS A 224 -17.74 -13.92 4.67
C HIS A 224 -17.30 -13.00 3.53
N LYS A 225 -17.06 -11.73 3.84
CA LYS A 225 -16.56 -10.73 2.89
C LYS A 225 -15.04 -10.74 2.96
N ARG A 226 -14.38 -10.80 1.80
CA ARG A 226 -12.92 -10.66 1.71
C ARG A 226 -12.50 -9.26 2.18
N LEU A 227 -11.26 -9.14 2.64
CA LEU A 227 -10.73 -7.85 3.09
C LEU A 227 -10.79 -6.74 2.01
N SER A 228 -10.67 -7.10 0.73
CA SER A 228 -10.79 -6.18 -0.40
C SER A 228 -12.17 -5.51 -0.50
N TRP A 229 -13.23 -6.15 0.00
CA TRP A 229 -14.59 -5.60 -0.01
C TRP A 229 -14.72 -4.32 0.81
N TYR A 230 -13.96 -4.21 1.91
CA TYR A 230 -13.94 -3.00 2.74
C TYR A 230 -13.20 -1.84 2.06
N MET A 231 -12.45 -2.13 1.00
CA MET A 231 -11.56 -1.18 0.32
C MET A 231 -12.22 -0.60 -0.94
N MET A 232 -13.07 -1.39 -1.61
CA MET A 232 -13.76 -0.99 -2.83
C MET A 232 -15.16 -1.61 -2.91
N PRO A 233 -16.17 -0.89 -3.44
CA PRO A 233 -17.49 -1.46 -3.66
C PRO A 233 -17.47 -2.55 -4.73
N ASP A 234 -18.33 -3.56 -4.54
CA ASP A 234 -18.59 -4.61 -5.54
C ASP A 234 -19.02 -4.00 -6.88
N GLU A 235 -18.73 -4.71 -7.97
CA GLU A 235 -19.13 -4.31 -9.32
C GLU A 235 -20.65 -4.21 -9.46
N GLU A 236 -21.40 -5.04 -8.72
CA GLU A 236 -22.86 -5.06 -8.70
C GLU A 236 -23.49 -3.80 -8.06
N ASN A 237 -22.71 -3.02 -7.30
CA ASN A 237 -23.21 -1.79 -6.67
C ASN A 237 -23.41 -0.68 -7.71
N THR A 238 -24.32 0.27 -7.41
CA THR A 238 -24.59 1.40 -8.31
C THR A 238 -23.33 2.22 -8.57
N LEU A 239 -23.13 2.68 -9.81
CA LEU A 239 -21.93 3.46 -10.19
C LEU A 239 -21.70 4.66 -9.28
N ALA A 240 -22.76 5.38 -8.91
CA ALA A 240 -22.69 6.53 -8.00
C ALA A 240 -22.14 6.21 -6.61
N SER A 241 -22.20 4.95 -6.16
CA SER A 241 -21.58 4.49 -4.91
C SER A 241 -20.11 4.13 -5.04
N GLN A 242 -19.62 3.92 -6.27
CA GLN A 242 -18.25 3.51 -6.57
C GLN A 242 -17.28 4.69 -6.62
N ALA A 243 -17.75 5.85 -7.11
CA ALA A 243 -17.00 7.09 -7.15
C ALA A 243 -17.95 8.29 -7.22
N CYS A 244 -17.49 9.46 -6.77
CA CYS A 244 -18.27 10.68 -6.72
C CYS A 244 -18.75 11.09 -8.12
N GLY A 245 -20.08 11.08 -8.33
CA GLY A 245 -20.70 11.51 -9.59
C GLY A 245 -20.47 10.57 -10.77
N LEU A 246 -20.11 9.30 -10.53
CA LEU A 246 -19.86 8.32 -11.59
C LEU A 246 -21.12 7.93 -12.35
N THR A 247 -21.05 7.99 -13.68
CA THR A 247 -22.11 7.63 -14.62
C THR A 247 -21.62 6.62 -15.65
N GLU A 248 -22.54 6.01 -16.40
CA GLU A 248 -22.21 5.04 -17.47
C GLU A 248 -21.35 5.65 -18.60
N ASN A 249 -21.35 6.98 -18.74
CA ASN A 249 -20.55 7.69 -19.74
C ASN A 249 -19.06 7.79 -19.36
N ASP A 250 -18.72 7.58 -18.08
CA ASP A 250 -17.37 7.74 -17.54
C ASP A 250 -16.54 6.46 -17.75
N VAL A 251 -16.47 6.02 -19.01
CA VAL A 251 -15.92 4.72 -19.43
C VAL A 251 -14.48 4.52 -18.92
N THR A 252 -13.64 5.56 -18.97
CA THR A 252 -12.26 5.47 -18.49
C THR A 252 -12.19 5.28 -16.98
N THR A 253 -13.00 6.02 -16.21
CA THR A 253 -13.04 5.86 -14.75
C THR A 253 -13.52 4.47 -14.38
N ILE A 254 -14.58 3.96 -15.04
CA ILE A 254 -15.07 2.59 -14.85
C ILE A 254 -13.96 1.57 -15.13
N LYS A 255 -13.20 1.76 -16.23
CA LYS A 255 -12.06 0.89 -16.57
C LYS A 255 -11.00 0.89 -15.46
N LEU A 256 -10.59 2.06 -14.97
CA LEU A 256 -9.61 2.18 -13.89
C LEU A 256 -10.10 1.51 -12.60
N LEU A 257 -11.40 1.62 -12.29
CA LEU A 257 -12.00 0.97 -11.13
C LEU A 257 -11.99 -0.56 -11.28
N ASN A 258 -12.27 -1.08 -12.47
CA ASN A 258 -12.20 -2.52 -12.74
C ASN A 258 -10.76 -3.05 -12.64
N GLU A 259 -9.79 -2.36 -13.25
CA GLU A 259 -8.37 -2.69 -13.11
C GLU A 259 -7.90 -2.65 -11.64
N THR A 260 -8.49 -1.76 -10.84
CA THR A 260 -8.24 -1.71 -9.39
C THR A 260 -8.82 -2.94 -8.69
N ARG A 261 -10.06 -3.36 -9.01
CA ARG A 261 -10.65 -4.58 -8.45
C ARG A 261 -9.81 -5.81 -8.77
N ASP A 262 -9.40 -5.97 -10.02
CA ASP A 262 -8.53 -7.07 -10.46
C ASP A 262 -7.23 -7.10 -9.63
N MET A 263 -6.63 -5.93 -9.39
CA MET A 263 -5.45 -5.83 -8.54
C MET A 263 -5.73 -6.18 -7.08
N LEU A 264 -6.86 -5.73 -6.50
CA LEU A 264 -7.24 -6.04 -5.12
C LEU A 264 -7.61 -7.53 -4.92
N GLU A 265 -8.01 -8.22 -5.97
CA GLU A 265 -8.31 -9.66 -5.94
C GLU A 265 -7.07 -10.54 -6.24
N SER A 266 -5.95 -9.93 -6.63
CA SER A 266 -4.72 -10.66 -6.93
C SER A 266 -4.11 -11.32 -5.67
N PRO A 267 -3.43 -12.48 -5.84
CA PRO A 267 -2.72 -13.14 -4.74
C PRO A 267 -1.56 -12.29 -4.20
N ASP A 268 -0.92 -11.50 -5.07
CA ASP A 268 0.16 -10.59 -4.70
C ASP A 268 -0.34 -9.50 -3.74
N PHE A 269 -1.47 -8.88 -4.07
CA PHE A 269 -2.12 -7.91 -3.18
C PHE A 269 -2.46 -8.53 -1.83
N THR A 270 -3.07 -9.73 -1.83
CA THR A 270 -3.42 -10.45 -0.61
C THR A 270 -2.19 -10.69 0.28
N THR A 271 -1.08 -11.14 -0.32
CA THR A 271 0.19 -11.38 0.38
C THR A 271 0.75 -10.10 1.01
N VAL A 272 0.72 -9.00 0.27
CA VAL A 272 1.20 -7.69 0.74
C VAL A 272 0.33 -7.17 1.87
N LEU A 273 -1.00 -7.25 1.74
CA LEU A 273 -1.94 -6.84 2.79
C LEU A 273 -1.75 -7.68 4.06
N CYS A 274 -1.64 -9.00 3.95
CA CYS A 274 -1.37 -9.89 5.10
C CYS A 274 -0.04 -9.57 5.79
N THR A 275 1.00 -9.19 5.01
CA THR A 275 2.29 -8.75 5.55
C THR A 275 2.15 -7.44 6.32
N CYS A 276 1.44 -6.46 5.75
CA CYS A 276 1.14 -5.19 6.41
C CYS A 276 0.37 -5.38 7.72
N LEU A 277 -0.69 -6.20 7.70
CA LEU A 277 -1.50 -6.51 8.88
C LEU A 277 -0.67 -7.19 9.96
N SER A 278 0.13 -8.20 9.59
CA SER A 278 0.99 -8.90 10.55
C SER A 278 2.00 -7.94 11.20
N ARG A 279 2.66 -7.09 10.42
CA ARG A 279 3.56 -6.06 10.99
C ARG A 279 2.82 -5.01 11.82
N GLY A 280 1.63 -4.61 11.40
CA GLY A 280 0.76 -3.69 12.14
C GLY A 280 0.39 -4.23 13.52
N PHE A 281 -0.08 -5.49 13.60
CA PHE A 281 -0.42 -6.10 14.88
C PHE A 281 0.80 -6.36 15.78
N ILE A 282 1.95 -6.72 15.21
CA ILE A 282 3.22 -6.82 15.96
C ILE A 282 3.57 -5.45 16.56
N ARG A 283 3.55 -4.38 15.77
CA ARG A 283 3.85 -3.03 16.30
C ARG A 283 2.81 -2.55 17.31
N PHE A 284 1.54 -2.88 17.11
CA PHE A 284 0.51 -2.62 18.11
C PHE A 284 0.84 -3.31 19.45
N LEU A 285 1.25 -4.58 19.43
CA LEU A 285 1.69 -5.29 20.64
C LEU A 285 2.99 -4.73 21.23
N ASP A 286 3.95 -4.32 20.40
CA ASP A 286 5.18 -3.66 20.86
C ASP A 286 4.87 -2.38 21.64
N ASN A 287 3.95 -1.55 21.13
CA ASN A 287 3.49 -0.35 21.82
C ASN A 287 2.81 -0.68 23.15
N MET A 288 2.09 -1.80 23.23
CA MET A 288 1.49 -2.28 24.47
C MET A 288 2.53 -2.80 25.46
N SER A 289 3.64 -3.38 24.98
CA SER A 289 4.64 -4.06 25.81
C SER A 289 5.26 -3.17 26.89
N GLU A 290 5.36 -1.87 26.65
CA GLU A 290 5.90 -0.90 27.62
C GLU A 290 5.11 -0.89 28.93
N PHE A 291 3.80 -1.13 28.87
CA PHE A 291 2.91 -1.14 30.02
C PHE A 291 2.90 -2.45 30.80
N PHE A 292 3.47 -3.53 30.23
CA PHE A 292 3.62 -4.84 30.87
C PHE A 292 5.01 -5.04 31.47
N ARG A 293 5.69 -3.94 31.85
CA ARG A 293 6.98 -3.97 32.54
C ARG A 293 6.78 -3.86 34.06
N PRO A 294 7.61 -4.53 34.87
CA PRO A 294 7.56 -4.36 36.32
C PRO A 294 7.87 -2.91 36.67
N PRO A 295 7.29 -2.35 37.75
CA PRO A 295 7.64 -1.03 38.23
C PRO A 295 9.16 -0.96 38.43
N GLN A 296 9.80 0.09 37.92
CA GLN A 296 11.19 0.38 38.27
C GLN A 296 11.24 0.74 39.75
N GLY A 297 11.40 -0.27 40.61
CA GLY A 297 11.72 -0.07 42.02
C GLY A 297 13.20 0.28 42.15
N ASP A 298 13.50 1.29 42.96
CA ASP A 298 14.84 1.76 43.32
C ASP A 298 15.83 0.60 43.42
N SER A 299 16.78 0.57 42.50
CA SER A 299 17.80 -0.46 42.42
C SER A 299 18.73 -0.38 43.63
N ASN A 300 18.53 -1.26 44.62
CA ASN A 300 19.61 -1.71 45.47
C ASN A 300 20.58 -2.56 44.62
N PRO A 301 21.91 -2.36 44.68
CA PRO A 301 22.86 -2.97 43.74
C PRO A 301 23.15 -4.47 43.96
N SER A 302 22.34 -5.20 44.73
CA SER A 302 22.69 -6.53 45.26
C SER A 302 21.79 -7.69 44.83
N SER A 303 20.92 -7.52 43.83
CA SER A 303 20.14 -8.63 43.25
C SER A 303 20.71 -9.08 41.89
N PRO A 304 20.74 -10.40 41.61
CA PRO A 304 21.27 -10.92 40.36
C PRO A 304 20.40 -10.44 39.17
N PRO A 305 20.98 -10.27 37.98
CA PRO A 305 20.29 -9.74 36.81
C PRO A 305 19.49 -10.87 36.14
N ASP A 306 18.46 -11.39 36.81
CA ASP A 306 17.64 -12.44 36.19
C ASP A 306 16.28 -12.60 36.85
N ARG A 307 15.34 -11.70 36.51
CA ARG A 307 13.90 -11.99 36.59
C ARG A 307 13.16 -11.24 35.47
N LEU A 308 13.09 -11.85 34.29
CA LEU A 308 12.02 -11.61 33.32
C LEU A 308 10.69 -11.99 33.98
N THR A 309 10.21 -11.14 34.89
CA THR A 309 8.94 -11.39 35.58
C THR A 309 7.84 -11.02 34.61
N TYR A 310 7.15 -12.02 34.05
CA TYR A 310 5.97 -11.79 33.24
C TYR A 310 4.95 -11.03 34.07
N VAL A 311 4.68 -9.77 33.70
CA VAL A 311 3.67 -8.95 34.36
C VAL A 311 2.33 -9.25 33.71
N SER A 312 1.33 -9.56 34.52
CA SER A 312 -0.06 -9.63 34.09
C SER A 312 -0.83 -8.44 34.62
N LEU A 313 -1.70 -7.87 33.80
CA LEU A 313 -2.54 -6.74 34.16
C LEU A 313 -4.02 -7.16 34.15
N PRO A 314 -4.82 -6.74 35.14
CA PRO A 314 -6.27 -6.86 35.07
C PRO A 314 -6.80 -6.22 33.78
N LEU A 315 -7.76 -6.85 33.11
CA LEU A 315 -8.32 -6.36 31.86
C LEU A 315 -8.85 -4.92 31.97
N ALA A 316 -9.46 -4.55 33.11
CA ALA A 316 -9.89 -3.18 33.38
C ALA A 316 -8.75 -2.13 33.29
N LYS A 317 -7.49 -2.52 33.55
CA LYS A 317 -6.30 -1.66 33.37
C LYS A 317 -5.77 -1.69 31.93
N ILE A 318 -5.98 -2.78 31.19
CA ILE A 318 -5.57 -2.89 29.78
C ILE A 318 -6.46 -2.03 28.89
N ILE A 319 -7.76 -1.96 29.18
CA ILE A 319 -8.76 -1.17 28.43
C ILE A 319 -8.29 0.26 28.11
N PRO A 320 -7.94 1.11 29.09
CA PRO A 320 -7.51 2.49 28.79
C PRO A 320 -6.21 2.55 27.97
N ILE A 321 -5.31 1.57 28.13
CA ILE A 321 -4.04 1.53 27.39
C ILE A 321 -4.33 1.24 25.91
N ILE A 322 -5.12 0.20 25.63
CA ILE A 322 -5.55 -0.14 24.27
C ILE A 322 -6.35 1.02 23.68
N ASN A 323 -7.26 1.60 24.45
CA ASN A 323 -8.08 2.73 23.99
C ASN A 323 -7.22 3.88 23.44
N GLY A 324 -6.06 4.16 24.06
CA GLY A 324 -5.14 5.21 23.63
C GLY A 324 -4.36 4.91 22.34
N GLN A 325 -4.28 3.65 21.89
CA GLN A 325 -3.44 3.24 20.77
C GLN A 325 -3.85 3.87 19.43
N ILE A 326 -5.13 4.24 19.26
CA ILE A 326 -5.60 4.94 18.05
C ILE A 326 -4.80 6.21 17.74
N HIS A 327 -4.35 6.93 18.77
CA HIS A 327 -3.56 8.15 18.58
C HIS A 327 -2.15 7.87 18.10
N SER A 328 -1.60 6.69 18.40
CA SER A 328 -0.30 6.26 17.88
C SER A 328 -0.44 5.60 16.50
N ILE A 329 -1.49 4.80 16.27
CA ILE A 329 -1.70 4.08 15.00
C ILE A 329 -2.06 5.07 13.88
N CYS A 330 -2.97 6.00 14.15
CA CYS A 330 -3.44 6.99 13.17
C CYS A 330 -2.86 8.40 13.43
N SER A 331 -1.54 8.48 13.67
CA SER A 331 -0.83 9.75 13.86
C SER A 331 -0.30 10.31 12.53
N GLU A 332 -0.54 11.59 12.28
CA GLU A 332 0.03 12.35 11.15
C GLU A 332 1.50 12.72 11.37
N ILE A 333 1.85 13.06 12.62
CA ILE A 333 3.25 13.14 13.02
C ILE A 333 3.81 11.74 12.83
N PRO A 334 4.97 11.57 12.18
CA PRO A 334 5.74 10.33 12.12
C PRO A 334 5.59 9.41 13.32
N SER A 335 4.52 8.63 13.38
CA SER A 335 4.43 7.51 14.28
C SER A 335 5.28 6.44 13.63
N HIS A 336 6.06 5.72 14.46
CA HIS A 336 6.78 4.57 13.95
C HIS A 336 5.83 3.57 13.27
N PHE A 337 4.55 3.52 13.65
CA PHE A 337 3.56 2.65 13.01
C PHE A 337 3.40 2.90 11.50
N VAL A 338 2.95 4.09 11.08
CA VAL A 338 2.67 4.35 9.66
C VAL A 338 3.96 4.43 8.87
N GLN A 339 5.03 4.99 9.44
CA GLN A 339 6.32 5.02 8.77
C GLN A 339 6.85 3.62 8.47
N ASP A 340 6.74 2.70 9.43
CA ASP A 340 7.21 1.34 9.21
C ASP A 340 6.38 0.63 8.13
N LEU A 341 5.08 0.89 8.04
CA LEU A 341 4.23 0.41 6.94
C LEU A 341 4.65 0.99 5.59
N LEU A 342 4.96 2.29 5.52
CA LEU A 342 5.39 2.95 4.29
C LEU A 342 6.78 2.50 3.82
N LEU A 343 7.61 2.02 4.75
CA LEU A 343 8.98 1.56 4.48
C LEU A 343 9.10 0.07 4.19
N ILE A 344 8.02 -0.71 4.28
CA ILE A 344 7.99 -2.14 3.95
C ILE A 344 8.46 -2.36 2.51
N ASP A 345 9.55 -3.11 2.32
CA ASP A 345 10.10 -3.37 0.99
C ASP A 345 9.13 -4.17 0.10
N GLN A 346 8.39 -5.13 0.68
CA GLN A 346 7.33 -5.86 -0.05
C GLN A 346 6.26 -4.93 -0.63
N VAL A 347 5.92 -3.84 0.08
CA VAL A 347 4.94 -2.84 -0.40
C VAL A 347 5.54 -2.02 -1.53
N LYS A 348 6.83 -1.66 -1.45
CA LYS A 348 7.52 -0.91 -2.51
C LYS A 348 7.69 -1.75 -3.78
N GLU A 349 8.07 -3.02 -3.64
CA GLU A 349 8.20 -3.96 -4.75
C GLU A 349 6.85 -4.18 -5.44
N PHE A 350 5.79 -4.42 -4.67
CA PHE A 350 4.44 -4.52 -5.21
C PHE A 350 4.01 -3.23 -5.93
N ALA A 351 4.25 -2.07 -5.33
CA ALA A 351 3.97 -0.78 -5.95
C ALA A 351 4.73 -0.57 -7.28
N ALA A 352 5.98 -1.02 -7.37
CA ALA A 352 6.77 -0.97 -8.59
C ALA A 352 6.18 -1.90 -9.67
N ASN A 353 5.78 -3.11 -9.31
CA ASN A 353 5.14 -4.06 -10.23
C ASN A 353 3.81 -3.52 -10.79
N VAL A 354 2.97 -2.94 -9.92
CA VAL A 354 1.74 -2.26 -10.34
C VAL A 354 2.08 -1.13 -11.30
N TYR A 355 2.97 -0.23 -10.90
CA TYR A 355 3.34 0.91 -11.73
C TYR A 355 3.90 0.50 -13.09
N GLU A 356 4.76 -0.51 -13.14
CA GLU A 356 5.31 -1.05 -14.38
C GLU A 356 4.20 -1.59 -15.29
N THR A 357 3.29 -2.41 -14.75
CA THR A 357 2.15 -2.99 -15.48
C THR A 357 1.32 -1.92 -16.19
N PHE A 358 1.02 -0.81 -15.50
CA PHE A 358 0.18 0.27 -16.03
C PHE A 358 0.97 1.39 -16.74
N SER A 359 2.30 1.32 -16.79
CA SER A 359 3.16 2.29 -17.50
C SER A 359 3.83 1.73 -18.75
N THR A 360 3.67 0.44 -19.04
CA THR A 360 4.11 -0.18 -20.30
C THR A 360 3.03 -0.10 -21.38
N PRO A 361 3.35 0.36 -22.61
CA PRO A 361 2.39 0.37 -23.72
C PRO A 361 1.89 -1.04 -24.06
N GLN A 362 0.58 -1.21 -24.24
CA GLN A 362 -0.08 -2.50 -24.52
C GLN A 362 0.42 -3.19 -25.80
N GLU A 363 1.07 -2.48 -26.73
CA GLU A 363 1.66 -3.05 -27.95
C GLU A 363 2.86 -3.98 -27.68
N LEU A 364 3.48 -3.90 -26.49
CA LEU A 364 4.63 -4.72 -26.09
C LEU A 364 4.25 -5.92 -25.19
N GLN A 365 2.96 -6.10 -24.87
CA GLN A 365 2.45 -7.18 -24.01
C GLN A 365 1.85 -8.36 -24.81
N LYS A 366 1.98 -8.38 -26.14
CA LYS A 366 1.53 -9.49 -27.02
C LYS A 366 2.65 -10.39 -27.48
#